data_AF-A0A0N0PEH0-F1
#
_entry.id   AF-A0A0N0PEH0-F1
#
_cell.length_a   1.000
_cell.length_b   1.000
_cell.length_c   1.000
_cell.angle_alpha   90.00
_cell.angle_beta   90.00
_cell.angle_gamma   90.00
#
_symmetry.space_group_name_H-M   'P 1'
#
loop_
_entity.id
_entity.type
_entity.pdbx_description
1 polymer ?
#
loop_
_entity_poly.entity_id
_entity_poly.type
_entity_poly.pdbx_seq_one_letter_code
_entity_poly.pdbx_strand_id
1 'polypeptide(L)'
;MPRRMDRHTYLTRWELFRDANCVTRPERAMIVKFITGNRHNPCPAYGHLASIKLSSHLRNYTQFDNTNIQLFEEEHFEMNFLTGQWRRVKKHRRVE
;
A
#
# COMPACT_ATOMS: atom_id res chain seq x y z
N MET A 1 -9.30 -13.64 24.54
CA MET A 1 -9.13 -12.17 24.67
C MET A 1 -8.47 -11.64 23.41
N PRO A 2 -9.10 -10.76 22.60
CA PRO A 2 -8.38 -10.14 21.49
C PRO A 2 -7.31 -9.22 22.10
N ARG A 3 -6.04 -9.43 21.73
CA ARG A 3 -4.95 -8.56 22.17
C ARG A 3 -5.28 -7.13 21.74
N ARG A 4 -5.30 -6.18 22.68
CA ARG A 4 -5.43 -4.75 22.37
C ARG A 4 -4.36 -4.40 21.35
N MET A 5 -4.80 -3.90 20.20
CA MET A 5 -3.91 -3.37 19.17
C MET A 5 -3.21 -2.15 19.74
N ASP A 6 -1.89 -2.11 19.68
CA ASP A 6 -1.11 -1.02 20.26
C ASP A 6 -1.39 0.31 19.52
N ARG A 7 -1.20 1.43 20.23
CA ARG A 7 -1.54 2.77 19.71
C ARG A 7 -0.76 3.13 18.46
N HIS A 8 0.50 2.69 18.34
CA HIS A 8 1.33 2.94 17.18
C HIS A 8 0.75 2.22 15.95
N THR A 9 0.48 0.92 16.07
CA THR A 9 -0.13 0.12 15.00
C THR A 9 -1.53 0.62 14.63
N TYR A 10 -2.31 1.12 15.60
CA TYR A 10 -3.60 1.75 15.32
C TYR A 10 -3.42 3.01 14.46
N LEU A 11 -2.54 3.93 14.85
CA LEU A 11 -2.25 5.14 14.07
C LEU A 11 -1.72 4.80 12.68
N THR A 12 -0.74 3.90 12.58
CA THR A 12 -0.20 3.40 11.31
C THR A 12 -1.33 2.87 10.41
N ARG A 13 -2.28 2.11 10.96
CA ARG A 13 -3.44 1.60 10.21
C ARG A 13 -4.32 2.72 9.67
N TRP A 14 -4.68 3.72 10.47
CA TRP A 14 -5.53 4.82 10.01
C TRP A 14 -4.84 5.66 8.94
N GLU A 15 -3.55 5.93 9.12
CA GLU A 15 -2.78 6.72 8.17
C GLU A 15 -2.54 6.01 6.85
N LEU A 16 -2.42 4.67 6.85
CA LEU A 16 -2.28 3.86 5.65
C LEU A 16 -3.52 3.92 4.74
N PHE A 17 -4.71 4.08 5.31
CA PHE A 17 -5.97 4.01 4.56
C PHE A 17 -6.65 5.37 4.33
N ARG A 18 -6.06 6.47 4.82
CA ARG A 18 -6.63 7.82 4.72
C ARG A 18 -6.95 8.24 3.28
N ASP A 19 -6.06 7.94 2.33
CA ASP A 19 -6.21 8.26 0.90
C ASP A 19 -6.37 7.00 0.02
N ALA A 20 -6.63 5.85 0.63
CA ALA A 20 -6.63 4.58 -0.10
C ALA A 20 -7.94 4.36 -0.87
N ASN A 21 -7.93 4.60 -2.19
CA ASN A 21 -9.07 4.42 -3.08
C ASN A 21 -9.03 3.11 -3.92
N CYS A 22 -7.93 2.35 -3.88
CA CYS A 22 -7.77 1.11 -4.66
C CYS A 22 -7.83 -0.18 -3.83
N VAL A 23 -7.86 -0.09 -2.49
CA VAL A 23 -7.76 -1.28 -1.63
C VAL A 23 -9.12 -1.94 -1.43
N THR A 24 -9.19 -3.25 -1.65
CA THR A 24 -10.36 -4.08 -1.38
C THR A 24 -10.47 -4.49 0.10
N ARG A 25 -11.62 -5.03 0.53
CA ARG A 25 -11.79 -5.55 1.90
C ARG A 25 -10.78 -6.66 2.26
N PRO A 26 -10.55 -7.68 1.42
CA PRO A 26 -9.54 -8.71 1.69
C PRO A 26 -8.12 -8.15 1.81
N GLU A 27 -7.74 -7.22 0.95
CA GLU A 27 -6.41 -6.58 0.99
C GLU A 27 -6.23 -5.72 2.24
N ARG A 28 -7.26 -4.95 2.65
CA ARG A 28 -7.25 -4.23 3.93
C ARG A 28 -7.02 -5.19 5.09
N ALA A 29 -7.71 -6.32 5.10
CA ALA A 29 -7.55 -7.33 6.14
C ALA A 29 -6.13 -7.93 6.13
N MET A 30 -5.54 -8.14 4.95
CA MET A 30 -4.17 -8.63 4.80
C MET A 30 -3.15 -7.65 5.38
N ILE A 31 -3.25 -6.37 5.01
CA ILE A 31 -2.36 -5.31 5.53
C ILE A 31 -2.47 -5.23 7.06
N VAL A 32 -3.70 -5.21 7.61
CA VAL A 32 -3.91 -5.14 9.06
C VAL A 32 -3.33 -6.36 9.77
N LYS A 33 -3.54 -7.57 9.24
CA LYS A 33 -2.93 -8.79 9.78
C LYS A 33 -1.40 -8.69 9.76
N PHE A 34 -0.82 -8.21 8.66
CA PHE A 34 0.62 -8.06 8.53
C PHE A 34 1.20 -7.08 9.55
N ILE A 35 0.66 -5.85 9.66
CA ILE A 35 1.17 -4.83 10.60
C ILE A 35 0.96 -5.21 12.07
N THR A 36 -0.03 -6.07 12.36
CA THR A 36 -0.26 -6.63 13.70
C THR A 36 0.61 -7.86 14.01
N GLY A 37 1.53 -8.21 13.11
CA GLY A 37 2.55 -9.25 13.30
C GLY A 37 2.20 -10.61 12.71
N ASN A 38 1.04 -10.78 12.05
CA ASN A 38 0.72 -12.02 11.35
C ASN A 38 1.41 -12.03 9.98
N ARG A 39 2.49 -12.82 9.90
CA ARG A 39 3.34 -12.99 8.70
C ARG A 39 2.98 -14.23 7.87
N HIS A 40 1.83 -14.84 8.11
CA HIS A 40 1.41 -15.99 7.31
C HIS A 40 1.12 -15.54 5.87
N ASN A 41 1.92 -16.02 4.92
CA ASN A 41 1.74 -15.74 3.50
C ASN A 41 0.61 -16.62 2.96
N PRO A 42 -0.55 -16.05 2.54
CA PRO A 42 -1.66 -16.83 2.00
C PRO A 42 -1.34 -17.45 0.63
N CYS A 43 -0.32 -16.95 -0.06
CA CYS A 43 0.01 -17.31 -1.44
C CYS A 43 1.52 -17.60 -1.58
N PRO A 44 2.08 -18.62 -0.88
CA PRO A 44 3.52 -18.87 -0.85
C PRO A 44 4.12 -19.20 -2.23
N ALA A 45 3.31 -19.74 -3.15
CA ALA A 45 3.72 -20.04 -4.52
C ALA A 45 4.18 -18.79 -5.32
N TYR A 46 3.75 -17.59 -4.91
CA TYR A 46 4.08 -16.33 -5.58
C TYR A 46 5.25 -15.58 -4.91
N GLY A 47 5.99 -16.26 -4.03
CA GLY A 47 7.13 -15.69 -3.31
C GLY A 47 6.75 -14.97 -2.02
N HIS A 48 7.75 -14.35 -1.37
CA HIS A 48 7.61 -13.74 -0.05
C HIS A 48 7.29 -12.24 -0.07
N LEU A 49 7.25 -11.62 -1.25
CA LEU A 49 6.96 -10.19 -1.43
C LEU A 49 5.56 -10.03 -1.98
N ALA A 50 4.75 -9.20 -1.31
CA ALA A 50 3.47 -8.76 -1.85
C ALA A 50 3.43 -7.24 -1.98
N SER A 51 2.76 -6.77 -3.03
CA SER A 51 2.50 -5.36 -3.30
C SER A 51 1.00 -5.16 -3.48
N ILE A 52 0.40 -4.31 -2.66
CA ILE A 52 -1.02 -3.93 -2.75
C ILE A 52 -1.08 -2.45 -3.13
N LYS A 53 -1.87 -2.11 -4.16
CA LYS A 53 -2.10 -0.71 -4.52
C LYS A 53 -3.04 -0.06 -3.50
N LEU A 54 -2.54 0.94 -2.78
CA LEU A 54 -3.30 1.72 -1.82
C LEU A 54 -4.19 2.73 -2.54
N SER A 55 -3.57 3.54 -3.41
CA SER A 55 -4.27 4.59 -4.13
C SER A 55 -3.76 4.77 -5.55
N SER A 56 -4.60 5.38 -6.37
CA SER A 56 -4.27 5.84 -7.72
C SER A 56 -5.05 7.13 -7.98
N HIS A 57 -4.33 8.22 -8.27
CA HIS A 57 -4.92 9.51 -8.59
C HIS A 57 -4.35 10.04 -9.89
N LEU A 58 -5.23 10.47 -10.79
CA LEU A 58 -4.82 11.18 -12.00
C LEU A 58 -4.38 12.60 -11.62
N ARG A 59 -3.15 12.97 -11.97
CA ARG A 59 -2.56 14.27 -11.69
C ARG A 59 -1.99 14.87 -12.98
N ASN A 60 -2.20 16.18 -13.15
CA ASN A 60 -1.56 16.95 -14.21
C ASN A 60 -0.21 17.44 -13.71
N TYR A 61 0.83 17.25 -14.49
CA TYR A 61 2.18 17.77 -14.23
C TYR A 61 2.60 18.66 -15.39
N THR A 62 3.19 19.81 -15.06
CA THR A 62 3.81 20.69 -16.05
C THR A 62 5.27 20.28 -16.21
N GLN A 63 5.66 19.93 -17.43
CA GLN A 63 7.01 19.57 -17.79
C GLN A 63 7.90 20.81 -17.99
N PHE A 64 9.21 20.60 -18.10
CA PHE A 64 10.19 21.68 -18.32
C PHE A 64 10.00 22.45 -19.63
N ASP A 65 9.37 21.84 -20.63
CA ASP A 65 9.03 22.42 -21.93
C ASP A 65 7.66 23.13 -21.93
N ASN A 66 7.10 23.42 -20.75
CA ASN A 66 5.78 24.00 -20.54
C ASN A 66 4.60 23.15 -21.06
N THR A 67 4.82 21.90 -21.44
CA THR A 67 3.73 20.98 -21.78
C THR A 67 3.08 20.40 -20.53
N ASN A 68 1.79 20.07 -20.60
CA ASN A 68 1.08 19.41 -19.52
C ASN A 68 0.90 17.92 -19.85
N ILE A 69 1.36 17.06 -18.95
CA ILE A 69 1.15 15.61 -19.02
C ILE A 69 0.26 15.15 -17.88
N GLN A 70 -0.47 14.07 -18.14
CA GLN A 70 -1.25 13.38 -17.11
C GLN A 70 -0.54 12.09 -16.71
N LEU A 71 -0.37 11.91 -15.40
CA LEU A 71 0.19 10.69 -14.82
C LEU A 71 -0.72 10.22 -13.69
N PHE A 72 -0.79 8.91 -13.51
CA PHE A 72 -1.31 8.32 -12.27
C PHE A 72 -0.22 8.38 -11.21
N GLU A 73 -0.47 9.11 -10.12
CA GLU A 73 0.27 8.98 -8.87
C GLU A 73 -0.33 7.80 -8.10
N GLU A 74 0.40 6.69 -8.09
CA GLU A 74 0.00 5.46 -7.42
C GLU A 74 0.80 5.28 -6.13
N GLU A 75 0.13 4.86 -5.07
CA GLU A 75 0.80 4.47 -3.84
C GLU A 75 0.61 2.98 -3.60
N HIS A 76 1.68 2.30 -3.24
CA HIS A 76 1.71 0.86 -3.00
C HIS A 76 2.19 0.56 -1.59
N PHE A 77 1.54 -0.41 -0.95
CA PHE A 77 2.02 -1.06 0.26
C PHE A 77 2.78 -2.33 -0.12
N GLU A 78 4.09 -2.31 0.09
CA GLU A 78 4.95 -3.46 -0.16
C GLU A 78 5.28 -4.12 1.18
N MET A 79 5.07 -5.43 1.28
CA MET A 79 5.31 -6.21 2.49
C MET A 79 6.11 -7.47 2.18
N ASN A 80 7.04 -7.79 3.08
CA ASN A 80 7.90 -8.96 2.98
C ASN A 80 7.52 -9.96 4.09
N PHE A 81 6.89 -11.08 3.72
CA PHE A 81 6.48 -12.13 4.64
C PHE A 81 7.65 -12.87 5.29
N LEU A 82 8.85 -12.84 4.70
CA LEU A 82 10.05 -13.44 5.27
C LEU A 82 10.65 -12.55 6.38
N THR A 83 10.87 -11.27 6.10
CA THR A 83 11.51 -10.34 7.06
C THR A 83 10.52 -9.67 8.01
N GLY A 84 9.25 -9.60 7.63
CA GLY A 84 8.22 -8.81 8.31
C GLY A 84 8.32 -7.31 8.06
N GLN A 85 9.23 -6.87 7.18
CA GLN A 85 9.36 -5.46 6.83
C GLN A 85 8.26 -5.06 5.84
N TRP A 86 7.83 -3.81 5.93
CA TRP A 86 6.92 -3.21 4.98
C TRP A 86 7.33 -1.77 4.69
N ARG A 87 6.88 -1.24 3.55
CA ARG A 87 7.08 0.15 3.16
C ARG A 87 5.95 0.65 2.27
N ARG A 88 5.80 1.97 2.20
CA ARG A 88 4.99 2.65 1.20
C ARG A 88 5.88 3.08 0.05
N VAL A 89 5.43 2.85 -1.18
CA VAL A 89 6.16 3.23 -2.38
C VAL A 89 5.22 4.06 -3.26
N LYS A 90 5.64 5.27 -3.61
CA LYS A 90 4.97 6.08 -4.62
C LYS A 90 5.53 5.76 -6.00
N LYS A 91 4.66 5.55 -6.98
CA LYS A 91 5.00 5.23 -8.36
C LYS A 91 4.20 6.16 -9.28
N HIS A 92 4.85 6.68 -10.31
CA HIS A 92 4.18 7.44 -11.36
C HIS A 92 4.01 6.53 -12.58
N ARG A 93 2.78 6.41 -13.06
CA ARG A 93 2.46 5.63 -14.27
C ARG A 93 1.85 6.55 -15.31
N ARG A 94 2.31 6.45 -16.57
CA ARG A 94 1.71 7.21 -17.67
C ARG A 94 0.27 6.76 -17.93
N VAL A 95 -0.57 7.71 -18.30
CA VAL A 95 -1.87 7.43 -18.91
C VAL A 95 -1.57 7.00 -20.35
N GLU A 96 -1.92 5.76 -20.70
CA GLU A 96 -1.85 5.28 -22.09
C GLU A 96 -3.00 5.82 -22.91
#